data_AF-A0A918TF18-F1
#
_entry.id   AF-A0A918TF18-F1
#
_cell.length_a   1.000
_cell.length_b   1.000
_cell.length_c   1.000
_cell.angle_alpha   90.00
_cell.angle_beta   90.00
_cell.angle_gamma   90.00
#
_symmetry.space_group_name_H-M   'P 1'
#
loop_
_entity.id
_entity.type
_entity.pdbx_description
1 polymer ?
#
loop_
_entity_poly.entity_id
_entity_poly.type
_entity_poly.pdbx_seq_one_letter_code
_entity_poly.pdbx_strand_id
1 'polypeptide(L)'
;MPLSVCIGATSRSFLLSGWGEGIELITGSTPDLADVVRAGMAWGQGRSLRELRAGLPFLHSSERAEAHERGPAAVVELQWRKMREQAAKAPDYPEFGELVEATHAEPKLRQLYVFFSHWTLGFSSCTGFPFRMEVAIAPSSPGRPYLVLESPHHRILGEADTAEEAVALAVAHLPAGLGPAIAGTADSSA
;
A
#
# COMPACT_ATOMS: atom_id res chain seq x y z
N MET A 1 13.73 0.84 -13.30
CA MET A 1 12.80 -0.07 -12.61
C MET A 1 13.26 -1.51 -12.81
N PRO A 2 13.56 -2.27 -11.74
CA PRO A 2 14.08 -3.64 -11.87
C PRO A 2 13.02 -4.62 -12.40
N LEU A 3 13.44 -5.52 -13.28
CA LEU A 3 12.68 -6.69 -13.71
C LEU A 3 13.41 -7.94 -13.22
N SER A 4 12.71 -8.79 -12.49
CA SER A 4 13.22 -10.05 -11.95
C SER A 4 12.67 -11.22 -12.76
N VAL A 5 13.52 -12.22 -13.02
CA VAL A 5 13.14 -13.47 -13.69
C VAL A 5 13.60 -14.65 -12.86
N CYS A 6 12.66 -15.54 -12.50
CA CYS A 6 12.94 -16.79 -11.78
C CYS A 6 12.61 -18.00 -12.67
N ILE A 7 13.36 -19.10 -12.52
CA ILE A 7 13.15 -20.33 -13.29
C ILE A 7 12.44 -21.37 -12.40
N GLY A 8 11.41 -22.02 -12.94
CA GLY A 8 10.71 -23.12 -12.28
C GLY A 8 11.60 -24.36 -12.11
N ALA A 9 11.56 -24.96 -10.92
CA ALA A 9 12.41 -26.10 -10.57
C ALA A 9 11.91 -27.45 -11.16
N THR A 10 10.60 -27.56 -11.43
CA THR A 10 9.94 -28.84 -11.79
C THR A 10 9.44 -28.88 -13.22
N SER A 11 9.22 -27.73 -13.84
CA SER A 11 8.79 -27.59 -15.23
C SER A 11 9.43 -26.36 -15.85
N ARG A 12 9.58 -26.36 -17.18
CA ARG A 12 10.09 -25.21 -17.91
C ARG A 12 9.08 -24.07 -17.80
N SER A 13 9.33 -23.17 -16.88
CA SER A 13 8.55 -21.96 -16.65
C SER A 13 9.46 -20.85 -16.17
N PHE A 14 9.24 -19.64 -16.65
CA PHE A 14 9.91 -18.42 -16.26
C PHE A 14 8.88 -17.52 -15.59
N LEU A 15 9.10 -17.19 -14.32
CA LEU A 15 8.29 -16.24 -13.57
C LEU A 15 8.92 -14.85 -13.72
N LEU A 16 8.15 -13.87 -14.15
CA LEU A 16 8.56 -12.48 -14.28
C LEU A 16 7.87 -11.63 -13.22
N SER A 17 8.59 -10.70 -12.64
CA SER A 17 8.04 -9.68 -11.76
C SER A 17 8.77 -8.36 -11.97
N GLY A 18 8.02 -7.32 -12.32
CA GLY A 18 8.54 -5.98 -12.60
C GLY A 18 8.12 -5.01 -11.51
N TRP A 19 9.10 -4.35 -10.89
CA TRP A 19 8.87 -3.47 -9.75
C TRP A 19 9.22 -2.02 -10.08
N GLY A 20 8.40 -1.10 -9.57
CA GLY A 20 8.60 0.32 -9.68
C GLY A 20 8.26 1.00 -8.39
N GLU A 21 9.18 1.82 -7.85
CA GLU A 21 8.91 2.67 -6.68
C GLU A 21 8.27 1.91 -5.50
N GLY A 22 8.69 0.66 -5.27
CA GLY A 22 8.17 -0.18 -4.18
C GLY A 22 6.80 -0.82 -4.42
N ILE A 23 6.31 -0.83 -5.67
CA ILE A 23 5.07 -1.49 -6.08
C ILE A 23 5.38 -2.50 -7.19
N GLU A 24 4.85 -3.72 -7.07
CA GLU A 24 4.86 -4.71 -8.15
C GLU A 24 3.88 -4.27 -9.25
N LEU A 25 4.42 -3.94 -10.42
CA LEU A 25 3.64 -3.40 -11.53
C LEU A 25 3.15 -4.47 -12.49
N ILE A 26 4.01 -5.47 -12.74
CA ILE A 26 3.69 -6.63 -13.56
C ILE A 26 4.14 -7.90 -12.87
N THR A 27 3.36 -8.95 -13.06
CA THR A 27 3.72 -10.32 -12.70
C THR A 27 3.19 -11.27 -13.77
N GLY A 28 3.86 -12.39 -13.99
CA GLY A 28 3.40 -13.36 -14.98
C GLY A 28 4.33 -14.55 -15.10
N SER A 29 3.87 -15.60 -15.77
CA SER A 29 4.72 -16.75 -16.07
C SER A 29 4.56 -17.24 -17.50
N THR A 30 5.64 -17.73 -18.09
CA THR A 30 5.66 -18.27 -19.46
C THR A 30 6.68 -19.41 -19.56
N PRO A 31 6.42 -20.48 -20.33
CA PRO A 31 7.43 -21.49 -20.65
C PRO A 31 8.38 -21.06 -21.78
N ASP A 32 8.04 -20.01 -22.53
CA ASP A 32 8.79 -19.53 -23.68
C ASP A 32 9.83 -18.46 -23.28
N LEU A 33 11.09 -18.69 -23.62
CA LEU A 33 12.16 -17.73 -23.33
C LEU A 33 12.04 -16.48 -24.24
N ALA A 34 11.48 -16.62 -25.46
CA ALA A 34 11.28 -15.49 -26.34
C ALA A 34 10.27 -14.48 -25.76
N ASP A 35 9.25 -14.96 -25.03
CA ASP A 35 8.35 -14.11 -24.26
C ASP A 35 9.07 -13.32 -23.19
N VAL A 36 10.01 -13.95 -22.47
CA VAL A 36 10.83 -13.28 -21.44
C VAL A 36 11.64 -12.14 -22.05
N VAL A 37 12.27 -12.37 -23.21
CA VAL A 37 13.04 -11.34 -23.93
C VAL A 37 12.12 -10.20 -24.40
N ARG A 38 10.95 -10.52 -24.97
CA ARG A 38 9.97 -9.50 -25.38
C ARG A 38 9.51 -8.65 -24.20
N ALA A 39 9.24 -9.29 -23.05
CA ALA A 39 8.87 -8.59 -21.82
C ALA A 39 10.00 -7.67 -21.31
N GLY A 40 11.24 -8.16 -21.27
CA GLY A 40 12.40 -7.36 -20.89
C GLY A 40 12.59 -6.13 -21.77
N MET A 41 12.46 -6.29 -23.10
CA MET A 41 12.56 -5.18 -24.05
C MET A 41 11.42 -4.17 -23.88
N ALA A 42 10.18 -4.64 -23.77
CA ALA A 42 9.02 -3.78 -23.61
C ALA A 42 9.06 -3.00 -22.28
N TRP A 43 9.54 -3.64 -21.21
CA TRP A 43 9.77 -3.02 -19.90
C TRP A 43 10.87 -1.95 -19.97
N GLY A 44 12.02 -2.26 -20.60
CA GLY A 44 13.12 -1.33 -20.77
C GLY A 44 12.77 -0.09 -21.60
N GLN A 45 11.76 -0.19 -22.46
CA GLN A 45 11.22 0.93 -23.24
C GLN A 45 10.27 1.84 -22.45
N GLY A 46 9.93 1.50 -21.21
CA GLY A 46 8.99 2.28 -20.40
C GLY A 46 7.55 2.26 -20.95
N ARG A 47 7.14 1.16 -21.59
CA ARG A 47 5.76 1.00 -22.06
C ARG A 47 4.78 0.99 -20.90
N SER A 48 3.58 1.50 -21.12
CA SER A 48 2.50 1.45 -20.14
C SER A 48 2.07 0.01 -19.84
N LEU A 49 1.49 -0.23 -18.66
CA LEU A 49 0.94 -1.54 -18.27
C LEU A 49 -0.14 -2.00 -19.25
N ARG A 50 -0.91 -1.06 -19.80
CA ARG A 50 -1.89 -1.36 -20.85
C ARG A 50 -1.23 -1.92 -22.11
N GLU A 51 -0.16 -1.29 -22.58
CA GLU A 51 0.58 -1.74 -23.77
C GLU A 51 1.32 -3.06 -23.52
N LEU A 52 1.88 -3.24 -22.33
CA LEU A 52 2.53 -4.48 -21.92
C LEU A 52 1.54 -5.64 -21.96
N ARG A 53 0.36 -5.50 -21.35
CA ARG A 53 -0.67 -6.55 -21.36
C ARG A 53 -1.24 -6.84 -22.75
N ALA A 54 -1.38 -5.82 -23.58
CA ALA A 54 -1.87 -5.99 -24.95
C ALA A 54 -0.87 -6.78 -25.82
N GLY A 55 0.43 -6.57 -25.63
CA GLY A 55 1.49 -7.27 -26.37
C GLY A 55 1.92 -8.61 -25.75
N LEU A 56 1.68 -8.82 -24.46
CA LEU A 56 2.18 -9.94 -23.67
C LEU A 56 1.06 -10.42 -22.72
N PRO A 57 0.11 -11.25 -23.20
CA PRO A 57 -1.09 -11.61 -22.45
C PRO A 57 -0.84 -12.47 -21.21
N PHE A 58 0.38 -13.03 -21.06
CA PHE A 58 0.79 -13.75 -19.85
C PHE A 58 1.19 -12.82 -18.69
N LEU A 59 1.34 -11.52 -18.95
CA LEU A 59 1.58 -10.52 -17.93
C LEU A 59 0.26 -10.01 -17.37
N HIS A 60 0.23 -9.85 -16.06
CA HIS A 60 -0.88 -9.31 -15.29
C HIS A 60 -0.39 -8.10 -14.50
N SER A 61 -1.30 -7.14 -14.28
CA SER A 61 -1.06 -6.02 -13.39
C SER A 61 -2.21 -5.95 -12.39
N SER A 62 -1.87 -5.73 -11.13
CA SER A 62 -2.88 -5.52 -10.09
C SER A 62 -3.55 -4.15 -10.27
N GLU A 63 -4.72 -3.98 -9.67
CA GLU A 63 -5.39 -2.68 -9.60
C GLU A 63 -4.51 -1.59 -8.94
N ARG A 64 -3.64 -1.99 -7.99
CA ARG A 64 -2.68 -1.08 -7.35
C ARG A 64 -1.59 -0.64 -8.33
N ALA A 65 -1.13 -1.52 -9.20
CA ALA A 65 -0.19 -1.18 -10.27
C ALA A 65 -0.81 -0.19 -11.27
N GLU A 66 -2.06 -0.41 -11.66
CA GLU A 66 -2.77 0.54 -12.54
C GLU A 66 -3.02 1.89 -11.87
N ALA A 67 -3.32 1.90 -10.56
CA ALA A 67 -3.43 3.13 -9.80
C ALA A 67 -2.09 3.86 -9.72
N HIS A 68 -0.99 3.13 -9.59
CA HIS A 68 0.36 3.70 -9.57
C HIS A 68 0.69 4.43 -10.89
N GLU A 69 0.32 3.88 -12.05
CA GLU A 69 0.49 4.60 -13.34
C GLU A 69 -0.27 5.93 -13.40
N ARG A 70 -1.38 6.06 -12.65
CA ARG A 70 -2.15 7.30 -12.56
C ARG A 70 -1.62 8.28 -11.51
N GLY A 71 -0.61 7.87 -10.72
CA GLY A 71 0.04 8.68 -9.70
C GLY A 71 -0.39 8.34 -8.26
N PRO A 72 0.29 8.94 -7.27
CA PRO A 72 0.16 8.56 -5.86
C PRO A 72 -1.24 8.82 -5.29
N ALA A 73 -1.93 9.87 -5.73
CA ALA A 73 -3.31 10.15 -5.30
C ALA A 73 -4.26 9.01 -5.66
N ALA A 74 -4.16 8.43 -6.86
CA ALA A 74 -4.98 7.30 -7.28
C ALA A 74 -4.68 6.03 -6.45
N VAL A 75 -3.43 5.84 -6.01
CA VAL A 75 -3.05 4.73 -5.12
C VAL A 75 -3.67 4.92 -3.74
N VAL A 76 -3.61 6.13 -3.19
CA VAL A 76 -4.22 6.48 -1.90
C VAL A 76 -5.73 6.29 -1.93
N GLU A 77 -6.42 6.80 -2.95
CA GLU A 77 -7.87 6.64 -3.12
C GLU A 77 -8.28 5.16 -3.21
N LEU A 78 -7.57 4.38 -4.03
CA LEU A 78 -7.79 2.94 -4.15
C LEU A 78 -7.65 2.25 -2.79
N GLN A 79 -6.60 2.60 -2.06
CA GLN A 79 -6.27 1.93 -0.81
C GLN A 79 -7.28 2.26 0.30
N TRP A 80 -7.74 3.52 0.38
CA TRP A 80 -8.83 3.90 1.28
C TRP A 80 -10.13 3.18 0.97
N ARG A 81 -10.50 3.08 -0.32
CA ARG A 81 -11.68 2.30 -0.73
C ARG A 81 -11.55 0.85 -0.27
N LYS A 82 -10.41 0.20 -0.52
CA LYS A 82 -10.14 -1.18 -0.07
C LYS A 82 -10.21 -1.33 1.44
N MET A 83 -9.69 -0.37 2.19
CA MET A 83 -9.73 -0.38 3.65
C MET A 83 -11.16 -0.34 4.18
N ARG A 84 -12.00 0.55 3.62
CA ARG A 84 -13.43 0.65 3.98
C ARG A 84 -14.21 -0.61 3.57
N GLU A 85 -13.93 -1.16 2.39
CA GLU A 85 -14.50 -2.45 1.96
C GLU A 85 -14.10 -3.60 2.90
N GLN A 86 -12.87 -3.61 3.40
CA GLN A 86 -12.38 -4.60 4.36
C GLN A 86 -13.09 -4.45 5.71
N ALA A 87 -13.22 -3.22 6.22
CA ALA A 87 -13.97 -2.92 7.45
C ALA A 87 -15.43 -3.37 7.34
N ALA A 88 -16.10 -3.08 6.23
CA ALA A 88 -17.48 -3.49 6.00
C ALA A 88 -17.67 -5.03 5.95
N LYS A 89 -16.61 -5.78 5.62
CA LYS A 89 -16.61 -7.26 5.59
C LYS A 89 -16.27 -7.89 6.94
N ALA A 90 -15.96 -7.10 7.97
CA ALA A 90 -15.58 -7.56 9.30
C ALA A 90 -16.52 -6.98 10.39
N PRO A 91 -17.85 -7.24 10.32
CA PRO A 91 -18.82 -6.65 11.25
C PRO A 91 -18.63 -7.10 12.70
N ASP A 92 -17.97 -8.23 12.93
CA ASP A 92 -17.64 -8.74 14.27
C ASP A 92 -16.53 -7.93 14.97
N TYR A 93 -15.94 -6.93 14.29
CA TYR A 93 -14.89 -6.05 14.80
C TYR A 93 -15.29 -4.57 14.60
N PRO A 94 -16.31 -4.08 15.32
CA PRO A 94 -16.84 -2.74 15.14
C PRO A 94 -15.80 -1.64 15.38
N GLU A 95 -14.88 -1.82 16.34
CA GLU A 95 -13.82 -0.87 16.67
C GLU A 95 -12.87 -0.63 15.49
N PHE A 96 -12.66 -1.65 14.66
CA PHE A 96 -11.89 -1.50 13.42
C PHE A 96 -12.65 -0.66 12.39
N GLY A 97 -13.96 -0.91 12.23
CA GLY A 97 -14.80 -0.11 11.33
C GLY A 97 -14.91 1.35 11.74
N GLU A 98 -15.13 1.61 13.03
CA GLU A 98 -15.15 2.94 13.63
C GLU A 98 -13.84 3.67 13.38
N LEU A 99 -12.70 3.01 13.65
CA LEU A 99 -11.39 3.59 13.40
C LEU A 99 -11.16 3.94 11.93
N VAL A 100 -11.55 3.05 11.00
CA VAL A 100 -11.39 3.29 9.56
C VAL A 100 -12.23 4.49 9.10
N GLU A 101 -13.46 4.64 9.57
CA GLU A 101 -14.30 5.78 9.20
C GLU A 101 -13.80 7.08 9.86
N ALA A 102 -13.43 7.06 11.14
CA ALA A 102 -12.90 8.23 11.85
C ALA A 102 -11.60 8.74 11.21
N THR A 103 -10.68 7.84 10.87
CA THR A 103 -9.42 8.20 10.22
C THR A 103 -9.62 8.68 8.78
N HIS A 104 -10.59 8.11 8.04
CA HIS A 104 -10.94 8.59 6.71
C HIS A 104 -11.62 9.98 6.76
N ALA A 105 -12.36 10.30 7.82
CA ALA A 105 -12.98 11.62 7.98
C ALA A 105 -11.96 12.74 8.20
N GLU A 106 -10.81 12.45 8.80
CA GLU A 106 -9.72 13.41 9.05
C GLU A 106 -8.87 13.69 7.79
N PRO A 107 -8.90 14.92 7.22
CA PRO A 107 -8.18 15.23 5.98
C PRO A 107 -6.67 14.95 6.01
N LYS A 108 -5.99 15.21 7.15
CA LYS A 108 -4.54 15.00 7.27
C LYS A 108 -4.13 13.54 7.18
N LEU A 109 -4.99 12.63 7.65
CA LEU A 109 -4.76 11.18 7.56
C LEU A 109 -5.27 10.63 6.23
N ARG A 110 -6.40 11.12 5.72
CA ARG A 110 -6.99 10.68 4.45
C ARG A 110 -6.09 10.91 3.23
N GLN A 111 -5.20 11.90 3.28
CA GLN A 111 -4.21 12.13 2.20
C GLN A 111 -3.00 11.18 2.24
N LEU A 112 -2.85 10.38 3.30
CA LEU A 112 -1.76 9.43 3.46
C LEU A 112 -2.12 8.03 2.94
N TYR A 113 -1.10 7.23 2.65
CA TYR A 113 -1.29 5.83 2.28
C TYR A 113 -1.61 5.00 3.53
N VAL A 114 -2.81 4.41 3.57
CA VAL A 114 -3.28 3.60 4.71
C VAL A 114 -3.02 2.11 4.48
N PHE A 115 -2.63 1.37 5.51
CA PHE A 115 -2.61 -0.10 5.45
C PHE A 115 -2.95 -0.70 6.80
N PHE A 116 -3.36 -1.96 6.79
CA PHE A 116 -3.66 -2.70 8.00
C PHE A 116 -2.69 -3.87 8.12
N SER A 117 -1.93 -3.90 9.21
CA SER A 117 -0.93 -4.94 9.48
C SER A 117 -0.90 -5.23 10.96
N HIS A 118 -0.87 -6.52 11.33
CA HIS A 118 -0.83 -6.97 12.72
C HIS A 118 -1.84 -6.26 13.63
N TRP A 119 -3.08 -6.17 13.18
CA TRP A 119 -4.16 -5.53 13.92
C TRP A 119 -3.96 -4.03 14.18
N THR A 120 -3.16 -3.35 13.36
CA THR A 120 -2.87 -1.92 13.48
C THR A 120 -3.03 -1.23 12.13
N LEU A 121 -3.69 -0.07 12.14
CA LEU A 121 -3.84 0.81 10.99
C LEU A 121 -2.63 1.74 10.90
N GLY A 122 -1.80 1.59 9.88
CA GLY A 122 -0.61 2.41 9.65
C GLY A 122 -0.83 3.46 8.57
N PHE A 123 -0.18 4.61 8.73
CA PHE A 123 -0.21 5.73 7.80
C PHE A 123 1.19 6.06 7.30
N SER A 124 1.34 6.07 5.98
CA SER A 124 2.61 6.31 5.30
C SER A 124 2.56 7.53 4.39
N SER A 125 3.63 8.32 4.39
CA SER A 125 3.80 9.46 3.47
C SER A 125 4.32 9.05 2.09
N CYS A 126 4.62 7.76 1.86
CA CYS A 126 4.88 7.21 0.54
C CYS A 126 3.97 6.02 0.22
N THR A 127 3.73 5.76 -1.07
CA THR A 127 2.79 4.74 -1.54
C THR A 127 3.41 3.37 -1.83
N GLY A 128 4.75 3.28 -1.89
CA GLY A 128 5.51 2.07 -2.15
C GLY A 128 6.28 1.55 -0.93
N PHE A 129 6.57 0.24 -0.93
CA PHE A 129 7.31 -0.43 0.13
C PHE A 129 8.84 -0.39 -0.13
N PRO A 130 9.70 -0.21 0.89
CA PRO A 130 9.37 0.00 2.31
C PRO A 130 8.65 1.34 2.55
N PHE A 131 7.68 1.33 3.46
CA PHE A 131 6.84 2.51 3.75
C PHE A 131 7.54 3.50 4.68
N ARG A 132 7.34 4.81 4.45
CA ARG A 132 7.74 5.88 5.38
C ARG A 132 6.61 6.10 6.37
N MET A 133 6.70 5.45 7.52
CA MET A 133 5.67 5.50 8.56
C MET A 133 5.65 6.85 9.26
N GLU A 134 4.46 7.43 9.36
CA GLU A 134 4.24 8.71 10.05
C GLU A 134 3.54 8.51 11.40
N VAL A 135 2.56 7.61 11.44
CA VAL A 135 1.83 7.24 12.65
C VAL A 135 1.09 5.91 12.42
N ALA A 136 0.69 5.25 13.51
CA ALA A 136 -0.19 4.10 13.47
C ALA A 136 -1.22 4.14 14.62
N ILE A 137 -2.36 3.50 14.42
CA ILE A 137 -3.43 3.39 15.42
C ILE A 137 -3.90 1.94 15.50
N ALA A 138 -3.82 1.34 16.68
CA ALA A 138 -4.42 0.03 16.94
C ALA A 138 -5.87 0.23 17.41
N PRO A 139 -6.85 -0.49 16.84
CA PRO A 139 -8.21 -0.50 17.34
C PRO A 139 -8.29 -0.90 18.81
N SER A 140 -9.32 -0.41 19.48
CA SER A 140 -9.71 -0.90 20.80
C SER A 140 -10.07 -2.39 20.77
N SER A 141 -10.02 -3.03 21.93
CA SER A 141 -10.49 -4.41 22.15
C SER A 141 -11.10 -4.52 23.55
N PRO A 142 -11.89 -5.55 23.86
CA PRO A 142 -12.58 -5.65 25.15
C PRO A 142 -11.65 -5.42 26.35
N GLY A 143 -11.88 -4.31 27.07
CA GLY A 143 -11.09 -3.90 28.23
C GLY A 143 -9.75 -3.22 27.92
N ARG A 144 -9.51 -2.77 26.68
CA ARG A 144 -8.29 -2.07 26.25
C ARG A 144 -8.64 -0.85 25.40
N PRO A 145 -7.98 0.30 25.59
CA PRO A 145 -8.22 1.50 24.79
C PRO A 145 -7.66 1.36 23.36
N TYR A 146 -7.98 2.33 22.51
CA TYR A 146 -7.24 2.57 21.27
C TYR A 146 -5.80 2.97 21.62
N LEU A 147 -4.83 2.51 20.83
CA LEU A 147 -3.41 2.86 21.02
C LEU A 147 -2.91 3.64 19.80
N VAL A 148 -2.29 4.80 20.05
CA VAL A 148 -1.56 5.54 19.02
C VAL A 148 -0.08 5.19 19.13
N LEU A 149 0.56 4.85 18.02
CA LEU A 149 1.95 4.38 17.95
C LEU A 149 2.74 5.18 16.91
N GLU A 150 4.06 5.26 17.06
CA GLU A 150 4.94 5.83 16.02
C GLU A 150 4.83 5.04 14.71
N SER A 151 4.76 3.71 14.82
CA SER A 151 4.56 2.77 13.71
C SER A 151 4.11 1.41 14.27
N PRO A 152 3.61 0.47 13.43
CA PRO A 152 3.14 -0.83 13.91
C PRO A 152 4.22 -1.57 14.71
N HIS A 153 3.90 -2.02 15.92
CA HIS A 153 4.82 -2.66 16.90
C HIS A 153 5.90 -1.78 17.51
N HIS A 154 5.88 -0.48 17.27
CA HIS A 154 6.83 0.46 17.88
C HIS A 154 6.24 1.14 19.12
N ARG A 155 6.91 2.19 19.60
CA ARG A 155 6.58 2.93 20.81
C ARG A 155 5.13 3.44 20.80
N ILE A 156 4.43 3.25 21.91
CA ILE A 156 3.12 3.86 22.18
C ILE A 156 3.32 5.36 22.45
N LEU A 157 2.57 6.17 21.72
CA LEU A 157 2.50 7.63 21.84
C LEU A 157 1.41 8.06 22.82
N GLY A 158 0.33 7.29 22.93
CA GLY A 158 -0.69 7.44 23.95
C GLY A 158 -1.89 6.52 23.73
N GLU A 159 -2.86 6.64 24.62
CA GLU A 159 -4.08 5.83 24.66
C GLU A 159 -5.30 6.74 24.50
N ALA A 160 -6.39 6.21 23.96
CA ALA A 160 -7.64 6.92 23.76
C ALA A 160 -8.84 5.99 23.95
N ASP A 161 -9.93 6.52 24.52
CA ASP A 161 -11.15 5.73 24.77
C ASP A 161 -12.03 5.65 23.53
N THR A 162 -11.90 6.60 22.60
CA THR A 162 -12.67 6.68 21.35
C THR A 162 -11.78 6.75 20.10
N ALA A 163 -12.35 6.39 18.95
CA ALA A 163 -11.66 6.46 17.66
C ALA A 163 -11.30 7.93 17.30
N GLU A 164 -12.19 8.88 17.59
CA GLU A 164 -11.98 10.31 17.33
C GLU A 164 -10.84 10.88 18.18
N GLU A 165 -10.76 10.51 19.46
CA GLU A 165 -9.65 10.90 20.32
C GLU A 165 -8.33 10.29 19.85
N ALA A 166 -8.34 9.03 19.41
CA ALA A 166 -7.16 8.38 18.85
C ALA A 166 -6.68 9.09 17.57
N VAL A 167 -7.62 9.50 16.71
CA VAL A 167 -7.34 10.28 15.49
C VAL A 167 -6.75 11.65 15.85
N ALA A 168 -7.36 12.37 16.79
CA ALA A 168 -6.87 13.68 17.23
C ALA A 168 -5.44 13.58 17.80
N LEU A 169 -5.19 12.56 18.62
CA LEU A 169 -3.87 12.28 19.18
C LEU A 169 -2.86 11.92 18.06
N ALA A 170 -3.23 11.06 17.12
CA ALA A 170 -2.37 10.71 15.99
C ALA A 170 -2.01 11.94 15.15
N VAL A 171 -2.98 12.80 14.85
CA VAL A 171 -2.75 14.06 14.12
C VAL A 171 -1.81 15.00 14.87
N ALA A 172 -1.91 15.08 16.20
CA ALA A 172 -1.02 15.90 17.02
C ALA A 172 0.45 15.44 16.97
N HIS A 173 0.69 14.17 16.65
CA HIS A 173 2.02 13.58 16.51
C HIS A 173 2.58 13.61 15.08
N LEU A 174 1.78 13.99 14.07
CA LEU A 174 2.27 14.10 12.69
C LEU A 174 3.30 15.23 12.55
N PRO A 175 4.32 15.08 11.67
CA PRO A 175 5.24 16.16 11.36
C PRO A 175 4.52 17.43 10.88
N ALA A 176 5.02 18.58 11.34
CA ALA A 176 4.48 19.87 10.90
C ALA A 176 4.68 20.06 9.38
N GLY A 177 3.60 20.42 8.68
CA GLY A 177 3.64 20.63 7.23
C GLY A 177 3.61 19.34 6.39
N LEU A 178 3.30 18.18 6.98
CA LEU A 178 3.13 16.94 6.25
C LEU A 178 2.06 17.08 5.15
N GLY A 179 2.49 16.89 3.89
CA GLY A 179 1.63 16.92 2.71
C GLY A 179 0.99 15.56 2.38
N PRO A 180 0.32 15.46 1.22
CA PRO A 180 -0.18 14.20 0.70
C PRO A 180 0.93 13.17 0.47
N ALA A 181 0.57 11.88 0.48
CA ALA A 181 1.55 10.83 0.20
C ALA A 181 2.11 10.95 -1.22
N ILE A 182 3.41 10.70 -1.36
CA ILE A 182 4.15 10.75 -2.62
C ILE A 182 4.38 9.35 -3.20
N ALA A 183 4.79 9.29 -4.47
CA ALA A 183 5.24 8.07 -5.09
C ALA A 183 6.65 7.69 -4.57
N GLY A 184 6.99 6.41 -4.56
CA GLY A 184 8.27 5.94 -4.02
C GLY A 184 8.20 5.22 -2.69
N THR A 185 9.38 4.98 -2.12
CA THR A 185 9.61 4.24 -0.88
C THR A 185 10.22 5.14 0.20
N ALA A 186 10.39 4.63 1.41
CA ALA A 186 11.10 5.31 2.49
C ALA A 186 12.57 5.65 2.14
N ASP A 187 13.16 4.89 1.22
CA ASP A 187 14.54 5.08 0.78
C ASP A 187 14.64 6.10 -0.37
N SER A 188 13.52 6.41 -1.03
CA SER A 188 13.47 7.50 -2.00
C SER A 188 13.61 8.83 -1.26
N SER A 189 14.62 9.62 -1.63
CA SER A 189 14.78 10.99 -1.14
C SER A 189 13.55 11.82 -1.57
N ALA A 190 12.97 12.57 -0.64
CA ALA A 190 11.87 13.50 -0.91
C ALA A 190 12.34 14.73 -1.69
#